data_AF-A0A1W2AIT8-F1
#
_entry.id   AF-A0A1W2AIT8-F1
#
_cell.length_a   1.000
_cell.length_b   1.000
_cell.length_c   1.000
_cell.angle_alpha   90.00
_cell.angle_beta   90.00
_cell.angle_gamma   90.00
#
_symmetry.space_group_name_H-M   'P 1'
#
loop_
_entity.id
_entity.type
_entity.pdbx_description
1 polymer ?
#
loop_
_entity_poly.entity_id
_entity_poly.type
_entity_poly.pdbx_seq_one_letter_code
_entity_poly.pdbx_strand_id
1 'polypeptide(L)'
;MRKDLNISFNLNHFYYHNDNYEWTNEMPYFWFSFFKIDGTSCKFNENLELEGTPTIYNPFNKIIGINNIEADKQDIIQIPKELGREEFTLTPISVPDFVKKTNIHDMESYIGCIVVLMNEDCALNDEKNIYAKILQATSQKYLNELIPLLNENQTIIDEHLIKLKENIEINIKTESKKNQSFWKRLTTENIINTTIWTFSSDELKSLRSASLAKYWGTEGIWELSGKVKVKENQTIKTKISEMKSRKKHQISVH
;
A
#
# COMPACT_ATOMS: atom_id res chain seq x y z
N MET A 1 13.43 -3.93 -23.44
CA MET A 1 13.63 -4.64 -22.15
C MET A 1 13.24 -3.69 -21.03
N ARG A 2 12.27 -4.08 -20.19
CA ARG A 2 11.91 -3.30 -18.99
C ARG A 2 13.09 -3.37 -17.99
N LYS A 3 13.22 -2.36 -17.13
CA LYS A 3 14.30 -2.28 -16.12
C LYS A 3 13.68 -2.13 -14.75
N ASP A 4 14.43 -2.52 -13.73
CA ASP A 4 14.04 -2.35 -12.34
C ASP A 4 13.68 -0.89 -12.04
N LEU A 5 12.62 -0.71 -11.27
CA LEU A 5 12.11 0.58 -10.87
C LEU A 5 12.15 0.69 -9.34
N ASN A 6 12.92 1.64 -8.83
CA ASN A 6 12.96 1.91 -7.39
C ASN A 6 11.82 2.86 -7.03
N ILE A 7 10.97 2.45 -6.10
CA ILE A 7 9.77 3.15 -5.67
C ILE A 7 9.86 3.50 -4.18
N SER A 8 9.25 4.61 -3.80
CA SER A 8 9.03 4.97 -2.40
C SER A 8 7.57 5.30 -2.19
N PHE A 9 6.93 4.59 -1.26
CA PHE A 9 5.65 4.97 -0.67
C PHE A 9 5.89 5.94 0.49
N ASN A 10 4.97 6.88 0.66
CA ASN A 10 4.96 7.80 1.78
C ASN A 10 3.51 8.21 2.12
N LEU A 11 2.91 7.57 3.11
CA LEU A 11 1.70 8.06 3.77
C LEU A 11 2.12 9.19 4.73
N ASN A 12 1.60 10.40 4.51
CA ASN A 12 2.10 11.61 5.17
C ASN A 12 1.33 11.92 6.45
N HIS A 13 0.01 12.09 6.35
CA HIS A 13 -0.80 12.58 7.45
C HIS A 13 -2.27 12.24 7.27
N PHE A 14 -3.00 12.27 8.38
CA PHE A 14 -4.44 12.42 8.40
C PHE A 14 -4.81 13.88 8.65
N TYR A 15 -5.92 14.32 8.07
CA TYR A 15 -6.53 15.62 8.31
C TYR A 15 -7.95 15.42 8.81
N TYR A 16 -8.32 16.14 9.88
CA TYR A 16 -9.67 16.15 10.43
C TYR A 16 -10.41 17.42 10.03
N HIS A 17 -11.49 17.26 9.27
CA HIS A 17 -12.27 18.32 8.63
C HIS A 17 -13.50 18.78 9.44
N ASN A 18 -13.80 18.20 10.61
CA ASN A 18 -15.04 18.55 11.32
C ASN A 18 -14.94 19.91 12.04
N ASP A 19 -15.88 20.79 11.71
CA ASP A 19 -16.00 22.14 12.26
C ASP A 19 -16.90 22.20 13.51
N ASN A 20 -17.77 21.20 13.68
CA ASN A 20 -18.65 21.05 14.83
C ASN A 20 -18.02 20.01 15.76
N TYR A 21 -17.26 20.49 16.73
CA TYR A 21 -16.65 19.66 17.77
C TYR A 21 -17.74 19.04 18.64
N GLU A 22 -18.29 17.93 18.19
CA GLU A 22 -19.04 17.00 19.04
C GLU A 22 -18.04 15.96 19.53
N TRP A 23 -17.86 15.93 20.85
CA TRP A 23 -16.99 14.98 21.53
C TRP A 23 -17.56 13.57 21.28
N THR A 24 -17.08 12.94 20.23
CA THR A 24 -17.47 11.59 19.82
C THR A 24 -16.23 10.71 19.88
N ASN A 25 -16.40 9.45 20.28
CA ASN A 25 -15.35 8.41 20.26
C ASN A 25 -14.97 8.02 18.80
N GLU A 26 -15.01 8.96 17.86
CA GLU A 26 -14.82 8.79 16.41
C GLU A 26 -13.36 8.95 16.00
N MET A 27 -12.40 8.80 16.92
CA MET A 27 -11.00 8.73 16.53
C MET A 27 -10.74 7.41 15.82
N PRO A 28 -10.39 7.44 14.52
CA PRO A 28 -10.29 6.20 13.77
C PRO A 28 -8.97 5.53 14.07
N TYR A 29 -9.05 4.23 14.16
CA TYR A 29 -7.89 3.37 14.12
C TYR A 29 -7.61 3.06 12.66
N PHE A 30 -6.32 2.95 12.33
CA PHE A 30 -5.94 2.61 10.97
C PHE A 30 -4.89 1.52 10.94
N TRP A 31 -4.94 0.78 9.84
CA TRP A 31 -3.93 -0.18 9.45
C TRP A 31 -3.55 0.07 8.01
N PHE A 32 -2.32 -0.25 7.65
CA PHE A 32 -1.94 -0.32 6.26
C PHE A 32 -0.96 -1.45 5.97
N SER A 33 -0.98 -1.88 4.72
CA SER A 33 -0.12 -2.91 4.17
C SER A 33 0.35 -2.44 2.80
N PHE A 34 1.62 -2.68 2.50
CA PHE A 34 2.15 -2.49 1.16
C PHE A 34 2.31 -3.85 0.50
N PHE A 35 2.18 -3.93 -0.82
CA PHE A 35 2.46 -5.16 -1.53
C PHE A 35 3.10 -4.89 -2.88
N LYS A 36 3.83 -5.86 -3.40
CA LYS A 36 4.30 -5.90 -4.79
C LYS A 36 4.07 -7.25 -5.44
N ILE A 37 3.85 -7.24 -6.74
CA ILE A 37 3.80 -8.40 -7.62
C ILE A 37 4.81 -8.16 -8.73
N ASP A 38 5.94 -8.88 -8.71
CA ASP A 38 7.07 -8.57 -9.56
C ASP A 38 7.90 -9.82 -9.92
N GLY A 39 8.89 -9.66 -10.80
CA GLY A 39 9.70 -10.77 -11.31
C GLY A 39 10.60 -11.46 -10.27
N THR A 40 10.62 -11.00 -9.02
CA THR A 40 11.34 -11.70 -7.94
C THR A 40 10.54 -12.87 -7.38
N SER A 41 9.21 -12.83 -7.48
CA SER A 41 8.31 -13.85 -6.94
C SER A 41 7.27 -14.36 -7.93
N CYS A 42 7.18 -13.76 -9.13
CA CYS A 42 6.25 -14.15 -10.18
C CYS A 42 6.97 -14.45 -11.50
N LYS A 43 6.46 -15.43 -12.26
CA LYS A 43 6.99 -15.88 -13.54
C LYS A 43 5.91 -16.52 -14.40
N PHE A 44 6.13 -16.63 -15.70
CA PHE A 44 5.26 -17.41 -16.58
C PHE A 44 5.58 -18.91 -16.47
N ASN A 45 4.54 -19.73 -16.39
CA ASN A 45 4.64 -21.19 -16.45
C ASN A 45 4.73 -21.68 -17.92
N GLU A 46 4.77 -23.00 -18.11
CA GLU A 46 4.84 -23.63 -19.43
C GLU A 46 3.62 -23.34 -20.33
N ASN A 47 2.47 -23.05 -19.72
CA ASN A 47 1.21 -22.69 -20.40
C ASN A 47 1.10 -21.19 -20.71
N LEU A 48 2.14 -20.40 -20.44
CA LEU A 48 2.11 -18.93 -20.52
C LEU A 48 1.11 -18.26 -19.57
N GLU A 49 0.79 -18.93 -18.46
CA GLU A 49 0.01 -18.35 -17.37
C GLU A 49 0.95 -17.75 -16.33
N LEU A 50 0.56 -16.63 -15.74
CA LEU A 50 1.35 -16.00 -14.69
C LEU A 50 1.13 -16.75 -13.36
N GLU A 51 2.21 -17.21 -12.74
CA GLU A 51 2.20 -17.85 -11.43
C GLU A 51 3.16 -17.17 -10.46
N GLY A 52 2.95 -17.40 -9.16
CA GLY A 52 3.81 -16.88 -8.10
C GLY A 52 3.02 -16.43 -6.89
N THR A 53 3.66 -15.62 -6.05
CA THR A 53 3.05 -15.02 -4.87
C THR A 53 3.41 -13.54 -4.76
N PRO A 54 2.50 -12.68 -4.28
CA PRO A 54 2.83 -11.30 -3.95
C PRO A 54 3.81 -11.27 -2.78
N THR A 55 4.66 -10.26 -2.74
CA THR A 55 5.36 -9.88 -1.52
C THR A 55 4.49 -8.89 -0.76
N ILE A 56 4.02 -9.25 0.42
CA ILE A 56 3.23 -8.38 1.30
C ILE A 56 4.12 -7.90 2.44
N TYR A 57 4.16 -6.60 2.63
CA TYR A 57 4.88 -5.95 3.71
C TYR A 57 3.87 -5.30 4.66
N ASN A 58 3.88 -5.78 5.90
CA ASN A 58 3.12 -5.22 6.99
C ASN A 58 4.10 -4.55 7.95
N PRO A 59 4.14 -3.20 7.98
CA PRO A 59 5.05 -2.49 8.89
C PRO A 59 4.70 -2.75 10.36
N PHE A 60 3.48 -3.20 10.65
CA PHE A 60 3.03 -3.52 12.01
C PHE A 60 2.66 -4.97 12.19
N ASN A 61 2.82 -5.39 13.44
CA ASN A 61 2.10 -6.49 14.01
C ASN A 61 1.00 -6.03 14.98
N LYS A 62 0.67 -4.73 15.11
CA LYS A 62 -0.41 -4.17 15.97
C LYS A 62 -1.13 -2.95 15.39
N ILE A 63 -2.37 -2.70 15.82
CA ILE A 63 -3.14 -1.52 15.38
C ILE A 63 -2.48 -0.26 15.93
N ILE A 64 -2.43 0.80 15.12
CA ILE A 64 -2.01 2.13 15.56
C ILE A 64 -3.27 2.95 15.83
N GLY A 65 -3.45 3.32 17.10
CA GLY A 65 -4.43 4.34 17.46
C GLY A 65 -3.93 5.72 17.06
N ILE A 66 -4.82 6.51 16.48
CA ILE A 66 -4.64 7.97 16.34
C ILE A 66 -4.87 8.68 17.70
N ASN A 67 -5.41 7.93 18.66
CA ASN A 67 -5.91 8.32 19.99
C ASN A 67 -4.94 9.00 20.96
N ASN A 68 -3.65 9.16 20.63
CA ASN A 68 -2.72 9.92 21.47
C ASN A 68 -2.66 11.41 21.12
N ILE A 69 -3.43 11.85 20.13
CA ILE A 69 -3.52 13.25 19.73
C ILE A 69 -4.99 13.63 19.88
N GLU A 70 -5.29 14.51 20.83
CA GLU A 70 -6.56 15.24 20.87
C GLU A 70 -6.66 16.04 19.58
N ALA A 71 -7.23 15.44 18.54
CA ALA A 71 -7.32 16.06 17.23
C ALA A 71 -8.33 17.21 17.31
N ASP A 72 -7.81 18.42 17.34
CA ASP A 72 -8.58 19.63 17.20
C ASP A 72 -8.96 19.87 15.73
N LYS A 73 -9.88 20.81 15.53
CA LYS A 73 -10.31 21.26 14.21
C LYS A 73 -9.10 21.59 13.32
N GLN A 74 -9.08 21.03 12.10
CA GLN A 74 -8.02 21.23 11.10
C GLN A 74 -6.65 20.66 11.50
N ASP A 75 -6.61 19.78 12.50
CA ASP A 75 -5.37 19.15 12.89
C ASP A 75 -4.82 18.26 11.78
N ILE A 76 -3.50 18.37 11.63
CA ILE A 76 -2.72 17.52 10.75
C ILE A 76 -2.00 16.51 11.63
N ILE A 77 -2.51 15.29 11.64
CA ILE A 77 -1.91 14.18 12.37
C ILE A 77 -0.86 13.52 11.48
N GLN A 78 0.41 13.80 11.77
CA GLN A 78 1.52 13.23 11.01
C GLN A 78 1.61 11.72 11.23
N ILE A 79 1.73 10.97 10.15
CA ILE A 79 2.08 9.55 10.21
C ILE A 79 3.60 9.47 10.39
N PRO A 80 4.09 8.85 11.48
CA PRO A 80 5.53 8.71 11.68
C PRO A 80 6.18 7.96 10.50
N LYS A 81 7.40 8.35 10.14
CA LYS A 81 8.06 7.90 8.91
C LYS A 81 8.29 6.40 8.90
N GLU A 82 8.64 5.84 10.04
CA GLU A 82 8.79 4.42 10.30
C GLU A 82 7.51 3.62 10.05
N LEU A 83 6.35 4.29 10.03
CA LEU A 83 5.08 3.70 9.65
C LEU A 83 4.81 4.02 8.17
N GLY A 84 4.69 5.29 7.82
CA GLY A 84 4.14 5.70 6.53
C GLY A 84 5.06 5.51 5.32
N ARG A 85 6.34 5.23 5.51
CA ARG A 85 7.34 5.21 4.43
C ARG A 85 7.95 3.82 4.23
N GLU A 86 7.88 3.34 3.01
CA GLU A 86 8.55 2.11 2.59
C GLU A 86 9.17 2.26 1.19
N GLU A 87 10.21 1.49 0.92
CA GLU A 87 10.94 1.54 -0.34
C GLU A 87 11.02 0.17 -0.99
N PHE A 88 10.72 0.11 -2.28
CA PHE A 88 10.64 -1.14 -3.02
C PHE A 88 11.47 -1.05 -4.30
N THR A 89 12.04 -2.18 -4.69
CA THR A 89 12.52 -2.39 -6.07
C THR A 89 11.51 -3.27 -6.78
N LEU A 90 10.97 -2.75 -7.87
CA LEU A 90 10.05 -3.45 -8.76
C LEU A 90 10.82 -4.05 -9.92
N THR A 91 10.94 -5.37 -9.92
CA THR A 91 11.61 -6.14 -10.98
C THR A 91 10.59 -6.51 -12.05
N PRO A 92 10.81 -6.26 -13.35
CA PRO A 92 9.90 -6.70 -14.40
C PRO A 92 9.71 -8.22 -14.40
N ILE A 93 8.52 -8.69 -14.77
CA ILE A 93 8.21 -10.12 -14.83
C ILE A 93 8.71 -10.67 -16.17
N SER A 94 9.75 -11.51 -16.14
CA SER A 94 10.35 -12.02 -17.37
C SER A 94 9.40 -12.93 -18.15
N VAL A 95 9.21 -12.64 -19.43
CA VAL A 95 8.54 -13.57 -20.36
C VAL A 95 9.54 -14.63 -20.87
N PRO A 96 9.09 -15.81 -21.30
CA PRO A 96 9.98 -16.84 -21.84
C PRO A 96 10.73 -16.38 -23.11
N ASP A 97 11.94 -16.88 -23.34
CA ASP A 97 12.79 -16.43 -24.45
C ASP A 97 12.17 -16.67 -25.84
N PHE A 98 11.38 -17.73 -26.00
CA PHE A 98 10.67 -17.97 -27.27
C PHE A 98 9.59 -16.92 -27.54
N VAL A 99 8.98 -16.36 -26.49
CA VAL A 99 8.04 -15.23 -26.57
C VAL A 99 8.81 -13.93 -26.88
N LYS A 100 10.00 -13.73 -26.30
CA LYS A 100 10.85 -12.56 -26.63
C LYS A 100 11.22 -12.49 -28.11
N LYS A 101 11.39 -13.63 -28.78
CA LYS A 101 11.68 -13.71 -30.23
C LYS A 101 10.54 -13.16 -31.09
N THR A 102 9.32 -13.04 -30.58
CA THR A 102 8.19 -12.41 -31.27
C THR A 102 8.07 -10.91 -31.01
N ASN A 103 9.11 -10.29 -30.46
CA ASN A 103 9.17 -8.88 -30.08
C ASN A 103 8.22 -8.50 -28.91
N ILE A 104 7.72 -9.48 -28.17
CA ILE A 104 7.01 -9.26 -26.90
C ILE A 104 8.04 -8.99 -25.79
N HIS A 105 7.77 -8.00 -24.94
CA HIS A 105 8.66 -7.60 -23.86
C HIS A 105 8.20 -8.18 -22.50
N ASP A 106 9.15 -8.28 -21.55
CA ASP A 106 8.88 -8.67 -20.16
C ASP A 106 7.70 -7.92 -19.58
N MET A 107 6.76 -8.58 -18.90
CA MET A 107 5.56 -7.97 -18.35
C MET A 107 5.90 -6.93 -17.25
N GLU A 108 5.03 -5.94 -17.11
CA GLU A 108 5.15 -4.95 -16.04
C GLU A 108 4.94 -5.58 -14.66
N SER A 109 5.55 -4.97 -13.64
CA SER A 109 5.30 -5.30 -12.24
C SER A 109 4.28 -4.35 -11.64
N TYR A 110 3.67 -4.78 -10.54
CA TYR A 110 2.62 -4.05 -9.84
C TYR A 110 3.03 -3.78 -8.40
N ILE A 111 2.57 -2.66 -7.86
CA ILE A 111 2.75 -2.29 -6.46
C ILE A 111 1.47 -1.66 -5.93
N GLY A 112 1.20 -1.81 -4.64
CA GLY A 112 0.03 -1.23 -4.04
C GLY A 112 0.13 -0.97 -2.55
N CYS A 113 -0.86 -0.23 -2.06
CA CYS A 113 -1.06 0.10 -0.67
C CYS A 113 -2.51 -0.16 -0.31
N ILE A 114 -2.73 -0.94 0.74
CA ILE A 114 -4.03 -1.20 1.34
C ILE A 114 -4.08 -0.41 2.64
N VAL A 115 -5.10 0.39 2.83
CA VAL A 115 -5.38 1.11 4.07
C VAL A 115 -6.76 0.72 4.58
N VAL A 116 -6.85 0.34 5.85
CA VAL A 116 -8.10 0.04 6.54
C VAL A 116 -8.30 1.09 7.62
N LEU A 117 -9.42 1.81 7.57
CA LEU A 117 -9.89 2.72 8.61
C LEU A 117 -11.01 2.03 9.39
N MET A 118 -11.00 2.11 10.72
CA MET A 118 -12.04 1.51 11.56
C MET A 118 -12.31 2.37 12.80
N ASN A 119 -13.52 2.28 13.37
CA ASN A 119 -13.84 2.96 14.62
C ASN A 119 -13.24 2.25 15.85
N GLU A 120 -13.23 2.96 16.99
CA GLU A 120 -12.68 2.46 18.26
C GLU A 120 -13.31 1.15 18.72
N ASP A 121 -14.62 0.98 18.53
CA ASP A 121 -15.33 -0.23 18.92
C ASP A 121 -14.88 -1.49 18.16
N CYS A 122 -14.34 -1.33 16.95
CA CYS A 122 -13.62 -2.40 16.29
C CYS A 122 -12.27 -2.63 16.98
N ALA A 123 -11.45 -1.58 17.13
CA ALA A 123 -10.06 -1.71 17.55
C ALA A 123 -9.85 -2.19 18.99
N LEU A 124 -10.70 -1.79 19.95
CA LEU A 124 -10.58 -2.18 21.36
C LEU A 124 -10.63 -3.69 21.60
N ASN A 125 -11.12 -4.45 20.62
CA ASN A 125 -11.26 -5.90 20.69
C ASN A 125 -10.12 -6.68 20.03
N ASP A 126 -9.02 -6.01 19.63
CA ASP A 126 -7.88 -6.62 18.95
C ASP A 126 -6.74 -7.05 19.90
N GLU A 127 -7.07 -7.77 20.97
CA GLU A 127 -6.10 -8.15 22.02
C GLU A 127 -4.90 -8.98 21.51
N LYS A 128 -4.99 -9.58 20.31
CA LYS A 128 -3.98 -10.50 19.74
C LYS A 128 -3.52 -10.12 18.34
N ASN A 129 -3.78 -8.88 17.92
CA ASN A 129 -3.48 -8.41 16.57
C ASN A 129 -4.06 -9.34 15.49
N ILE A 130 -5.28 -9.83 15.73
CA ILE A 130 -6.03 -10.69 14.82
C ILE A 130 -6.39 -9.95 13.53
N TYR A 131 -6.60 -8.62 13.58
CA TYR A 131 -6.92 -7.86 12.37
C TYR A 131 -5.72 -7.76 11.43
N ALA A 132 -4.50 -7.67 11.96
CA ALA A 132 -3.26 -7.80 11.20
C ALA A 132 -3.23 -9.08 10.37
N LYS A 133 -3.55 -10.19 11.04
CA LYS A 133 -3.53 -11.54 10.46
C LYS A 133 -4.63 -11.71 9.44
N ILE A 134 -5.82 -11.17 9.71
CA ILE A 134 -6.93 -11.16 8.76
C ILE A 134 -6.57 -10.37 7.51
N LEU A 135 -6.02 -9.16 7.67
CA LEU A 135 -5.58 -8.34 6.55
C LEU A 135 -4.52 -9.07 5.72
N GLN A 136 -3.50 -9.63 6.37
CA GLN A 136 -2.45 -10.37 5.69
C GLN A 136 -2.99 -11.59 4.95
N ALA A 137 -3.78 -12.44 5.61
CA ALA A 137 -4.30 -13.66 5.03
C ALA A 137 -5.29 -13.38 3.88
N THR A 138 -6.16 -12.38 4.05
CA THR A 138 -7.12 -11.97 3.01
C THR A 138 -6.37 -11.37 1.82
N SER A 139 -5.42 -10.46 2.06
CA SER A 139 -4.60 -9.86 1.00
C SER A 139 -3.80 -10.94 0.26
N GLN A 140 -3.17 -11.87 0.98
CA GLN A 140 -2.42 -12.97 0.38
C GLN A 140 -3.30 -13.82 -0.53
N LYS A 141 -4.49 -14.21 -0.05
CA LYS A 141 -5.43 -15.03 -0.83
C LYS A 141 -5.84 -14.33 -2.11
N TYR A 142 -6.39 -13.13 -2.02
CA TYR A 142 -6.95 -12.45 -3.20
C TYR A 142 -5.85 -11.95 -4.14
N LEU A 143 -4.70 -11.50 -3.64
CA LEU A 143 -3.59 -11.14 -4.51
C LEU A 143 -3.00 -12.37 -5.21
N ASN A 144 -2.97 -13.55 -4.58
CA ASN A 144 -2.63 -14.81 -5.27
C ASN A 144 -3.62 -15.12 -6.40
N GLU A 145 -4.92 -14.95 -6.15
CA GLU A 145 -5.96 -15.15 -7.16
C GLU A 145 -5.91 -14.08 -8.28
N LEU A 146 -5.39 -12.88 -7.98
CA LEU A 146 -5.21 -11.80 -8.96
C LEU A 146 -4.07 -12.06 -9.93
N ILE A 147 -2.95 -12.64 -9.47
CA ILE A 147 -1.75 -12.87 -10.26
C ILE A 147 -2.04 -13.48 -11.65
N PRO A 148 -2.76 -14.61 -11.77
CA PRO A 148 -3.03 -15.20 -13.08
C PRO A 148 -3.88 -14.30 -14.00
N LEU A 149 -4.59 -13.30 -13.45
CA LEU A 149 -5.48 -12.39 -14.18
C LEU A 149 -4.79 -11.09 -14.60
N LEU A 150 -3.53 -10.85 -14.21
CA LEU A 150 -2.84 -9.58 -14.49
C LEU A 150 -2.55 -9.33 -15.97
N ASN A 151 -2.70 -10.35 -16.82
CA ASN A 151 -2.62 -10.24 -18.29
C ASN A 151 -4.00 -10.04 -18.94
N GLU A 152 -5.08 -10.02 -18.16
CA GLU A 152 -6.44 -9.81 -18.64
C GLU A 152 -6.79 -8.31 -18.71
N ASN A 153 -8.05 -8.00 -19.04
CA ASN A 153 -8.53 -6.62 -19.09
C ASN A 153 -8.60 -6.00 -17.69
N GLN A 154 -8.29 -4.70 -17.59
CA GLN A 154 -8.34 -3.88 -16.38
C GLN A 154 -9.65 -4.04 -15.59
N THR A 155 -10.80 -4.17 -16.26
CA THR A 155 -12.08 -4.38 -15.59
C THR A 155 -12.09 -5.60 -14.66
N ILE A 156 -11.44 -6.69 -15.06
CA ILE A 156 -11.40 -7.93 -14.27
C ILE A 156 -10.48 -7.74 -13.04
N ILE A 157 -9.36 -7.04 -13.24
CA ILE A 157 -8.47 -6.64 -12.15
C ILE A 157 -9.22 -5.78 -11.12
N ASP A 158 -9.98 -4.78 -11.59
CA ASP A 158 -10.74 -3.87 -10.73
C ASP A 158 -11.83 -4.61 -9.94
N GLU A 159 -12.59 -5.50 -10.58
CA GLU A 159 -13.58 -6.35 -9.90
C GLU A 159 -12.95 -7.20 -8.80
N HIS A 160 -11.75 -7.73 -9.04
CA HIS A 160 -11.05 -8.55 -8.05
C HIS A 160 -10.51 -7.72 -6.89
N LEU A 161 -10.04 -6.50 -7.13
CA LEU A 161 -9.64 -5.55 -6.10
C LEU A 161 -10.84 -5.09 -5.24
N ILE A 162 -12.02 -4.92 -5.85
CA ILE A 162 -13.27 -4.67 -5.12
C ILE A 162 -13.59 -5.84 -4.20
N LYS A 163 -13.51 -7.09 -4.69
CA LYS A 163 -13.73 -8.28 -3.85
C LYS A 163 -12.74 -8.36 -2.70
N LEU A 164 -11.45 -8.08 -2.94
CA LEU A 164 -10.43 -8.02 -1.88
C LEU A 164 -10.84 -6.99 -0.80
N LYS A 165 -11.19 -5.77 -1.22
CA LYS A 165 -11.66 -4.70 -0.31
C LYS A 165 -12.84 -5.17 0.55
N GLU A 166 -13.90 -5.67 -0.08
CA GLU A 166 -15.12 -6.13 0.62
C GLU A 166 -14.82 -7.28 1.59
N ASN A 167 -13.96 -8.22 1.20
CA ASN A 167 -13.63 -9.36 2.06
C ASN A 167 -12.76 -8.96 3.25
N ILE A 168 -11.86 -7.98 3.10
CA ILE A 168 -11.15 -7.39 4.25
C ILE A 168 -12.17 -6.81 5.24
N GLU A 169 -13.09 -5.97 4.76
CA GLU A 169 -14.12 -5.32 5.59
C GLU A 169 -15.01 -6.35 6.29
N ILE A 170 -15.53 -7.34 5.56
CA ILE A 170 -16.38 -8.41 6.09
C ILE A 170 -15.64 -9.24 7.15
N ASN A 171 -14.40 -9.64 6.88
CA ASN A 171 -13.65 -10.50 7.79
C ASN A 171 -13.30 -9.77 9.09
N ILE A 172 -12.85 -8.51 9.02
CA ILE A 172 -12.58 -7.69 10.22
C ILE A 172 -13.89 -7.39 10.97
N LYS A 173 -14.99 -7.10 10.26
CA LYS A 173 -16.31 -6.87 10.89
C LYS A 173 -16.82 -8.10 11.62
N THR A 174 -16.65 -9.27 11.01
CA THR A 174 -17.05 -10.54 11.59
C THR A 174 -16.23 -10.84 12.84
N GLU A 175 -14.92 -10.66 12.78
CA GLU A 175 -14.05 -10.91 13.92
C GLU A 175 -14.28 -9.93 15.08
N SER A 176 -14.41 -8.63 14.78
CA SER A 176 -14.75 -7.62 15.80
C SER A 176 -16.05 -7.92 16.53
N LYS A 177 -17.08 -8.42 15.83
CA LYS A 177 -18.35 -8.81 16.47
C LYS A 177 -18.25 -10.06 17.35
N LYS A 178 -17.32 -10.99 17.11
CA LYS A 178 -17.17 -12.20 17.95
C LYS A 178 -16.71 -11.88 19.36
N ASN A 179 -15.90 -10.85 19.50
CA ASN A 179 -15.31 -10.44 20.77
C ASN A 179 -16.23 -9.51 21.58
N GLN A 180 -17.36 -9.08 21.01
CA GLN A 180 -18.33 -8.20 21.66
C GLN A 180 -19.43 -8.99 22.37
N SER A 181 -19.92 -8.44 23.50
CA SER A 181 -21.10 -8.97 24.19
C SER A 181 -22.34 -8.91 23.30
N PHE A 182 -23.34 -9.75 23.58
CA PHE A 182 -24.60 -9.79 22.81
C PHE A 182 -25.26 -8.40 22.69
N TRP A 183 -25.32 -7.66 23.79
CA TRP A 183 -25.87 -6.30 23.80
C TRP A 183 -25.05 -5.33 22.97
N LYS A 184 -23.71 -5.35 23.11
CA LYS A 184 -22.83 -4.48 22.32
C LYS A 184 -22.96 -4.75 20.82
N ARG A 185 -23.13 -6.01 20.41
CA ARG A 185 -23.36 -6.38 19.00
C ARG A 185 -24.67 -5.85 18.40
N LEU A 186 -25.69 -5.61 19.22
CA LEU A 186 -26.98 -5.09 18.79
C LEU A 186 -27.02 -3.56 18.75
N THR A 187 -26.24 -2.89 19.60
CA THR A 187 -26.27 -1.44 19.76
C THR A 187 -25.14 -0.71 19.04
N THR A 188 -24.06 -1.41 18.69
CA THR A 188 -22.83 -0.81 18.17
C THR A 188 -22.68 -1.09 16.69
N GLU A 189 -22.41 -0.04 15.92
CA GLU A 189 -22.02 -0.16 14.52
C GLU A 189 -20.51 -0.32 14.41
N ASN A 190 -20.08 -1.49 13.93
CA ASN A 190 -18.69 -1.73 13.55
C ASN A 190 -18.49 -1.20 12.14
N ILE A 191 -17.84 -0.03 12.03
CA ILE A 191 -17.60 0.64 10.75
C ILE A 191 -16.14 0.42 10.36
N ILE A 192 -15.95 -0.11 9.14
CA ILE A 192 -14.66 -0.44 8.57
C ILE A 192 -14.68 -0.02 7.11
N ASN A 193 -13.70 0.77 6.70
CA ASN A 193 -13.54 1.23 5.33
C ASN A 193 -12.14 0.90 4.83
N THR A 194 -12.08 0.13 3.75
CA THR A 194 -10.82 -0.24 3.10
C THR A 194 -10.63 0.55 1.82
N THR A 195 -9.41 1.03 1.60
CA THR A 195 -8.98 1.67 0.35
C THR A 195 -7.75 0.96 -0.15
N ILE A 196 -7.71 0.71 -1.47
CA ILE A 196 -6.60 0.05 -2.12
C ILE A 196 -6.16 0.96 -3.26
N TRP A 197 -4.88 1.32 -3.26
CA TRP A 197 -4.22 1.93 -4.40
C TRP A 197 -3.32 0.89 -5.04
N THR A 198 -3.38 0.80 -6.37
CA THR A 198 -2.52 -0.07 -7.17
C THR A 198 -1.93 0.75 -8.30
N PHE A 199 -0.69 0.41 -8.65
CA PHE A 199 0.02 1.07 -9.74
C PHE A 199 0.85 0.05 -10.50
N SER A 200 0.89 0.22 -11.81
CA SER A 200 1.81 -0.54 -12.66
C SER A 200 3.17 0.16 -12.73
N SER A 201 4.23 -0.61 -13.00
CA SER A 201 5.57 -0.06 -13.17
C SER A 201 5.67 0.90 -14.37
N ASP A 202 4.89 0.66 -15.43
CA ASP A 202 4.87 1.56 -16.59
C ASP A 202 4.10 2.85 -16.29
N GLU A 203 2.99 2.76 -15.55
CA GLU A 203 2.24 3.91 -15.04
C GLU A 203 3.14 4.80 -14.17
N LEU A 204 3.81 4.24 -13.16
CA LEU A 204 4.70 5.00 -12.27
C LEU A 204 5.89 5.58 -13.01
N LYS A 205 6.42 4.88 -14.01
CA LYS A 205 7.50 5.38 -14.85
C LYS A 205 7.08 6.60 -15.68
N SER A 206 5.83 6.61 -16.15
CA SER A 206 5.24 7.73 -16.87
C SER A 206 4.96 8.92 -15.94
N LEU A 207 4.24 8.67 -14.84
CA LEU A 207 3.81 9.71 -13.90
C LEU A 207 4.95 10.27 -13.05
N ARG A 208 5.98 9.47 -12.78
CA ARG A 208 7.07 9.70 -11.79
C ARG A 208 6.61 9.79 -10.34
N SER A 209 5.39 10.23 -10.09
CA SER A 209 4.74 10.23 -8.79
C SER A 209 3.22 10.25 -8.92
N ALA A 210 2.53 9.61 -7.98
CA ALA A 210 1.08 9.70 -7.84
C ALA A 210 0.70 10.03 -6.39
N SER A 211 -0.36 10.83 -6.22
CA SER A 211 -0.91 11.16 -4.90
C SER A 211 -1.78 10.02 -4.39
N LEU A 212 -1.71 9.77 -3.09
CA LEU A 212 -2.60 8.85 -2.38
C LEU A 212 -3.50 9.73 -1.53
N ALA A 213 -4.76 9.86 -1.92
CA ALA A 213 -5.73 10.69 -1.20
C ALA A 213 -7.01 9.90 -1.00
N LYS A 214 -7.53 9.88 0.23
CA LYS A 214 -8.83 9.28 0.53
C LYS A 214 -9.53 10.08 1.61
N TYR A 215 -10.74 10.50 1.29
CA TYR A 215 -11.68 11.11 2.23
C TYR A 215 -12.71 10.08 2.69
N TRP A 216 -12.98 10.09 3.99
CA TRP A 216 -14.05 9.34 4.67
C TRP A 216 -14.95 10.37 5.36
N GLY A 217 -16.22 10.42 4.95
CA GLY A 217 -17.19 11.38 5.49
C GLY A 217 -18.18 10.78 6.49
N THR A 218 -18.16 9.47 6.68
CA THR A 218 -19.16 8.72 7.43
C THR A 218 -18.70 8.29 8.83
N GLU A 219 -17.41 8.46 9.16
CA GLU A 219 -16.78 7.98 10.41
C GLU A 219 -15.91 9.06 11.06
N GLY A 220 -16.47 10.27 11.16
CA GLY A 220 -15.69 11.50 11.33
C GLY A 220 -15.17 11.98 9.98
N ILE A 221 -15.02 13.29 9.82
CA ILE A 221 -14.64 13.86 8.53
C ILE A 221 -13.11 13.77 8.38
N TRP A 222 -12.61 12.62 7.89
CA TRP A 222 -11.17 12.32 7.83
C TRP A 222 -10.66 12.27 6.40
N GLU A 223 -9.43 12.73 6.21
CA GLU A 223 -8.70 12.58 4.95
C GLU A 223 -7.29 12.02 5.19
N LEU A 224 -6.93 10.95 4.49
CA LEU A 224 -5.55 10.47 4.41
C LEU A 224 -4.87 11.09 3.20
N SER A 225 -3.68 11.63 3.40
CA SER A 225 -2.81 12.15 2.35
C SER A 225 -1.47 11.41 2.32
N GLY A 226 -1.01 11.08 1.12
CA GLY A 226 0.22 10.34 0.85
C GLY A 226 0.68 10.49 -0.59
N LYS A 227 1.76 9.79 -0.95
CA LYS A 227 2.26 9.71 -2.32
C LYS A 227 3.09 8.45 -2.55
N VAL A 228 3.11 8.00 -3.79
CA VAL A 228 4.08 7.05 -4.33
C VAL A 228 4.99 7.78 -5.32
N LYS A 229 6.29 7.51 -5.31
CA LYS A 229 7.26 8.15 -6.20
C LYS A 229 8.30 7.18 -6.74
N VAL A 230 8.71 7.40 -7.99
CA VAL A 230 9.90 6.80 -8.57
C VAL A 230 11.13 7.50 -8.00
N LYS A 231 12.06 6.71 -7.47
CA LYS A 231 13.40 7.17 -7.12
C LYS A 231 14.27 7.15 -8.36
N GLU A 232 14.82 8.30 -8.70
CA GLU A 232 15.90 8.32 -9.68
C GLU A 232 17.08 7.53 -9.13
N ASN A 233 17.50 6.50 -9.86
CA ASN A 233 18.82 5.92 -9.65
C ASN A 233 19.81 7.06 -9.88
N GLN A 234 20.44 7.54 -8.80
CA GLN A 234 21.58 8.45 -8.88
C GLN A 234 22.60 7.79 -9.81
N THR A 235 22.52 8.15 -11.08
CA THR A 235 23.35 7.55 -12.09
C THR A 235 24.75 8.02 -11.76
N ILE A 236 25.70 7.09 -11.73
CA ILE A 236 27.12 7.22 -11.36
C ILE A 236 27.85 8.45 -11.95
N LYS A 237 27.22 9.18 -12.87
CA LYS A 237 27.67 10.48 -13.40
C LYS A 237 28.02 11.50 -12.31
N THR A 238 27.27 11.60 -11.20
CA THR A 238 27.57 12.59 -10.13
C THR A 238 28.83 12.21 -9.34
N LYS A 239 29.03 10.92 -9.04
CA LYS A 239 30.26 10.44 -8.39
C LYS A 239 31.49 10.57 -9.31
N ILE A 240 31.34 10.37 -10.62
CA ILE A 240 32.44 10.56 -11.57
C ILE A 240 32.77 12.06 -11.74
N SER A 241 31.79 12.96 -11.74
CA SER A 241 32.06 14.41 -11.80
C SER A 241 32.74 14.93 -10.52
N GLU A 242 32.34 14.43 -9.35
CA GLU A 242 32.99 14.76 -8.07
C GLU A 242 34.40 14.15 -7.95
N MET A 243 34.60 12.92 -8.43
CA MET A 243 35.94 12.31 -8.50
C MET A 243 36.87 13.04 -9.49
N LYS A 244 36.33 13.52 -10.62
CA LYS A 244 37.10 14.31 -11.60
C LYS A 244 37.43 15.72 -11.10
N SER A 245 36.57 16.37 -10.31
CA SER A 245 36.89 17.67 -9.71
C SER A 245 37.94 17.56 -8.61
N ARG A 246 37.89 16.50 -7.79
CA ARG A 246 38.91 16.22 -6.75
C ARG A 246 40.28 15.93 -7.34
N LYS A 247 40.37 15.18 -8.46
CA LYS A 247 41.66 14.97 -9.15
C LYS A 247 42.24 16.25 -9.76
N LYS A 248 41.41 17.18 -10.27
CA LYS A 248 41.91 18.47 -10.79
C LYS A 248 42.49 19.37 -9.70
N HIS A 249 41.96 19.33 -8.48
CA HIS A 249 42.49 20.09 -7.34
C HIS A 249 43.79 19.51 -6.75
N GLN A 250 44.06 18.22 -6.92
CA GLN A 250 45.33 17.63 -6.45
C GLN A 250 46.51 17.86 -7.42
N ILE A 251 46.24 18.16 -8.69
CA ILE A 251 47.29 18.37 -9.71
C ILE A 251 47.72 19.85 -9.78
N SER A 252 46.98 20.77 -9.16
CA SER A 252 47.26 22.22 -9.17
C SER A 252 48.08 22.72 -7.97
N VAL A 253 48.63 21.80 -7.17
CA VAL A 253 49.47 22.10 -6.01
C VAL A 253 50.80 21.35 -6.16
N HIS A 254 51.58 21.63 -7.21
CA HIS A 254 53.01 21.32 -7.34
C HIS A 254 53.64 22.37 -8.27
#